data_AF-A0A840VPD8-F1
#
_entry.id   AF-A0A840VPD8-F1
#
_cell.length_a   1.000
_cell.length_b   1.000
_cell.length_c   1.000
_cell.angle_alpha   90.00
_cell.angle_beta   90.00
_cell.angle_gamma   90.00
#
_symmetry.space_group_name_H-M   'P 1'
#
loop_
_entity.id
_entity.type
_entity.pdbx_description
1 polymer ?
#
loop_
_entity_poly.entity_id
_entity_poly.type
_entity_poly.pdbx_seq_one_letter_code
_entity_poly.pdbx_strand_id
1 'polypeptide(L)'
;MSEVDPWPRPVPSRTGHSGAHVALEPLHRRHVAELAEAARNAEASFTYIPYGPFADRKALEGFVAASSSRFDALFWTIRPVSTGMASGWLSLMNIEPQNAAIELGSIWFSPRLQRTRAATEAMFLLLRHAAEDLGYRRLVWKCDNRNEASKAAALRLGFTYEGLLRAHMVVKSQRRDTAMFSILADEWPARRDAILAWLSPENFDAGGTAIRSLASFRG
;
A
#
# COMPACT_ATOMS: atom_id res chain seq x y z
N MET A 1 24.42 2.28 -22.08
CA MET A 1 22.99 2.41 -21.75
C MET A 1 22.42 1.02 -21.68
N SER A 2 21.64 0.66 -20.66
CA SER A 2 20.90 -0.61 -20.66
C SER A 2 19.67 -0.47 -21.53
N GLU A 3 19.49 -1.39 -22.47
CA GLU A 3 18.31 -1.47 -23.31
C GLU A 3 17.12 -1.95 -22.48
N VAL A 4 15.94 -1.37 -22.70
CA VAL A 4 14.70 -1.73 -22.01
C VAL A 4 13.58 -1.84 -23.03
N ASP A 5 12.62 -2.73 -22.77
CA ASP A 5 11.39 -2.82 -23.58
C ASP A 5 10.58 -1.51 -23.44
N PRO A 6 10.42 -0.72 -24.52
CA PRO A 6 9.69 0.54 -24.47
C PRO A 6 8.16 0.34 -24.56
N TRP A 7 7.68 -0.90 -24.70
CA TRP A 7 6.26 -1.15 -24.88
C TRP A 7 5.44 -0.70 -23.64
N PRO A 8 4.35 0.07 -23.82
CA PRO A 8 3.56 0.55 -22.69
C PRO A 8 2.95 -0.60 -21.89
N ARG A 9 3.00 -0.51 -20.55
CA ARG A 9 2.34 -1.50 -19.69
C ARG A 9 0.83 -1.29 -19.61
N PRO A 10 0.02 -2.34 -19.42
CA PRO A 10 -1.40 -2.18 -19.18
C PRO A 10 -1.69 -1.32 -17.94
N VAL A 11 -2.80 -0.59 -17.96
CA VAL A 11 -3.31 0.09 -16.77
C VAL A 11 -4.01 -0.95 -15.89
N PRO A 12 -3.84 -0.93 -14.54
CA PRO A 12 -4.54 -1.86 -13.66
C PRO A 12 -6.07 -1.76 -13.82
N SER A 13 -6.75 -2.90 -13.65
CA SER A 13 -8.21 -2.98 -13.57
C SER A 13 -8.70 -3.04 -12.12
N ARG A 14 -9.95 -2.64 -11.88
CA ARG A 14 -10.62 -2.80 -10.57
C ARG A 14 -11.06 -4.25 -10.34
N THR A 15 -10.09 -5.14 -10.14
CA THR A 15 -10.31 -6.57 -9.87
C THR A 15 -9.98 -6.89 -8.42
N GLY A 16 -10.63 -7.90 -7.84
CA GLY A 16 -10.28 -8.37 -6.50
C GLY A 16 -8.96 -9.13 -6.49
N HIS A 17 -8.25 -9.11 -5.36
CA HIS A 17 -7.07 -9.93 -5.13
C HIS A 17 -7.25 -10.72 -3.82
N SER A 18 -6.85 -11.99 -3.82
CA SER A 18 -6.98 -12.87 -2.65
C SER A 18 -5.61 -13.40 -2.23
N GLY A 19 -5.32 -13.27 -0.94
CA GLY A 19 -4.20 -13.93 -0.25
C GLY A 19 -4.71 -14.85 0.85
N ALA A 20 -3.80 -15.41 1.63
CA ALA A 20 -4.14 -16.34 2.71
C ALA A 20 -4.74 -15.63 3.95
N HIS A 21 -4.35 -14.37 4.20
CA HIS A 21 -4.73 -13.58 5.39
C HIS A 21 -5.55 -12.35 5.04
N VAL A 22 -5.71 -12.04 3.75
CA VAL A 22 -6.40 -10.83 3.31
C VAL A 22 -7.08 -11.00 1.95
N ALA A 23 -8.25 -10.38 1.80
CA ALA A 23 -8.86 -10.11 0.52
C ALA A 23 -8.82 -8.60 0.24
N LEU A 24 -8.48 -8.24 -1.00
CA LEU A 24 -8.56 -6.89 -1.52
C LEU A 24 -9.76 -6.81 -2.44
N GLU A 25 -10.69 -5.92 -2.13
CA GLU A 25 -11.89 -5.67 -2.93
C GLU A 25 -11.82 -4.25 -3.51
N PRO A 26 -12.18 -4.01 -4.78
CA PRO A 26 -12.30 -2.66 -5.29
C PRO A 26 -13.15 -1.78 -4.37
N LEU A 27 -12.64 -0.62 -3.99
CA LEU A 27 -13.29 0.27 -3.04
C LEU A 27 -14.70 0.63 -3.51
N HIS A 28 -15.70 0.45 -2.65
CA HIS A 28 -17.10 0.60 -3.01
C HIS A 28 -17.92 1.12 -1.83
N ARG A 29 -19.06 1.77 -2.10
CA ARG A 29 -19.97 2.31 -1.06
C ARG A 29 -20.40 1.29 0.01
N ARG A 30 -20.45 0.00 -0.36
CA ARG A 30 -20.81 -1.10 0.55
C ARG A 30 -19.83 -1.24 1.74
N HIS A 31 -18.60 -0.75 1.59
CA HIS A 31 -17.55 -0.83 2.60
C HIS A 31 -17.65 0.29 3.65
N VAL A 32 -18.44 1.33 3.41
CA VAL A 32 -18.47 2.55 4.26
C VAL A 32 -18.79 2.23 5.72
N ALA A 33 -19.74 1.34 6.00
CA ALA A 33 -20.13 1.01 7.37
C ALA A 33 -18.97 0.37 8.16
N GLU A 34 -18.29 -0.60 7.56
CA GLU A 34 -17.14 -1.28 8.16
C GLU A 34 -15.91 -0.36 8.26
N LEU A 35 -15.68 0.48 7.24
CA LEU A 35 -14.59 1.46 7.27
C LEU A 35 -14.81 2.55 8.33
N ALA A 36 -16.06 2.97 8.56
CA ALA A 36 -16.41 3.91 9.63
C ALA A 36 -16.14 3.30 11.01
N GLU A 37 -16.51 2.03 11.19
CA GLU A 37 -16.18 1.23 12.37
C GLU A 37 -14.67 1.14 12.59
N ALA A 38 -13.91 0.83 11.55
CA ALA A 38 -12.44 0.75 11.61
C ALA A 38 -11.77 2.11 11.85
N ALA A 39 -12.42 3.21 11.49
CA ALA A 39 -11.92 4.57 11.66
C ALA A 39 -12.18 5.17 13.06
N ARG A 40 -12.92 4.49 13.94
CA ARG A 40 -13.11 4.98 15.31
C ARG A 40 -11.79 5.05 16.07
N ASN A 41 -11.55 6.18 16.73
CA ASN A 41 -10.32 6.46 17.50
C ASN A 41 -9.04 6.29 16.65
N ALA A 42 -9.13 6.55 15.35
CA ALA A 42 -8.03 6.38 14.40
C ALA A 42 -7.44 7.72 13.95
N GLU A 43 -7.72 8.83 14.62
CA GLU A 43 -7.33 10.19 14.21
C GLU A 43 -5.82 10.29 13.96
N ALA A 44 -5.02 9.72 14.88
CA ALA A 44 -3.56 9.71 14.77
C ALA A 44 -3.06 8.96 13.51
N SER A 45 -3.80 7.98 13.00
CA SER A 45 -3.43 7.23 11.79
C SER A 45 -3.53 8.06 10.51
N PHE A 46 -4.24 9.21 10.53
CA PHE A 46 -4.37 10.13 9.40
C PHE A 46 -3.35 11.28 9.42
N THR A 47 -2.47 11.35 10.43
CA THR A 47 -1.54 12.48 10.65
C THR A 47 -0.78 12.90 9.39
N TYR A 48 -0.23 11.94 8.65
CA TYR A 48 0.59 12.18 7.46
C TYR A 48 -0.10 11.85 6.13
N ILE A 49 -1.41 11.64 6.16
CA ILE A 49 -2.24 11.37 4.98
C ILE A 49 -2.92 12.68 4.57
N PRO A 50 -3.03 13.00 3.27
CA PRO A 50 -3.52 14.31 2.83
C PRO A 50 -5.02 14.55 3.07
N TYR A 51 -5.75 13.51 3.43
CA TYR A 51 -7.17 13.53 3.79
C TYR A 51 -7.36 12.92 5.18
N GLY A 52 -8.60 12.97 5.67
CA GLY A 52 -8.96 12.53 7.01
C GLY A 52 -8.31 13.38 8.13
N PRO A 53 -8.56 13.05 9.41
CA PRO A 53 -9.64 12.17 9.84
C PRO A 53 -11.01 12.70 9.36
N PHE A 54 -11.98 11.81 9.25
CA PHE A 54 -13.33 12.18 8.79
C PHE A 54 -14.18 12.58 9.98
N ALA A 55 -14.83 13.74 9.91
CA ALA A 55 -15.64 14.25 11.02
C ALA A 55 -16.85 13.36 11.33
N ASP A 56 -17.43 12.74 10.29
CA ASP A 56 -18.56 11.84 10.41
C ASP A 56 -18.58 10.81 9.26
N ARG A 57 -19.58 9.92 9.31
CA ARG A 57 -19.79 8.89 8.29
C ARG A 57 -20.07 9.48 6.90
N LYS A 58 -20.72 10.65 6.81
CA LYS A 58 -21.05 11.29 5.54
C LYS A 58 -19.80 11.82 4.85
N ALA A 59 -18.86 12.39 5.61
CA ALA A 59 -17.55 12.80 5.12
C ALA A 59 -16.74 11.61 4.59
N LEU A 60 -16.74 10.48 5.31
CA LEU A 60 -16.11 9.24 4.85
C LEU A 60 -16.79 8.70 3.57
N GLU A 61 -18.12 8.71 3.52
CA GLU A 61 -18.88 8.30 2.32
C GLU A 61 -18.51 9.14 1.10
N GLY A 62 -18.39 10.46 1.27
CA GLY A 62 -17.93 11.36 0.22
C GLY A 62 -16.53 11.00 -0.30
N PHE A 63 -15.59 10.68 0.60
CA PHE A 63 -14.26 10.21 0.22
C PHE A 63 -14.30 8.87 -0.53
N VAL A 64 -15.10 7.90 -0.07
CA VAL A 64 -15.26 6.59 -0.72
C VAL A 64 -15.89 6.74 -2.11
N ALA A 65 -16.92 7.58 -2.25
CA ALA A 65 -17.56 7.87 -3.53
C ALA A 65 -16.57 8.50 -4.54
N ALA A 66 -15.82 9.52 -4.10
CA ALA A 66 -14.80 10.14 -4.93
C ALA A 66 -13.70 9.15 -5.33
N SER A 67 -13.16 8.40 -4.36
CA SER A 67 -12.02 7.50 -4.59
C SER A 67 -12.38 6.27 -5.42
N SER A 68 -13.60 5.74 -5.26
CA SER A 68 -14.08 4.58 -6.04
C SER A 68 -14.23 4.86 -7.53
N SER A 69 -14.39 6.13 -7.94
CA SER A 69 -14.62 6.54 -9.33
C SER A 69 -13.38 7.13 -10.04
N ARG A 70 -12.23 7.27 -9.36
CA ARG A 70 -11.00 7.83 -9.95
C ARG A 70 -10.38 6.94 -11.02
N PHE A 71 -9.88 7.53 -12.10
CA PHE A 71 -9.18 6.79 -13.17
C PHE A 71 -7.65 6.81 -13.00
N ASP A 72 -7.14 7.81 -12.28
CA ASP A 72 -5.71 8.07 -12.06
C ASP A 72 -5.15 7.44 -10.77
N ALA A 73 -6.04 6.90 -9.93
CA ALA A 73 -5.72 6.12 -8.74
C ALA A 73 -6.83 5.08 -8.52
N LEU A 74 -6.46 3.81 -8.47
CA LEU A 74 -7.40 2.72 -8.20
C LEU A 74 -7.27 2.30 -6.75
N PHE A 75 -8.39 2.23 -6.03
CA PHE A 75 -8.41 1.93 -4.61
C PHE A 75 -8.98 0.54 -4.34
N TRP A 76 -8.39 -0.13 -3.36
CA TRP A 76 -8.87 -1.38 -2.81
C TRP A 76 -9.09 -1.27 -1.31
N THR A 77 -10.23 -1.76 -0.86
CA THR A 77 -10.54 -2.04 0.54
C THR A 77 -9.78 -3.28 0.99
N ILE A 78 -9.22 -3.22 2.20
CA ILE A 78 -8.50 -4.32 2.83
C ILE A 78 -9.43 -5.05 3.79
N ARG A 79 -9.71 -6.32 3.53
CA ARG A 79 -10.50 -7.19 4.40
C ARG A 79 -9.64 -8.34 4.91
N PRO A 80 -9.09 -8.26 6.14
CA PRO A 80 -8.40 -9.39 6.74
C PRO A 80 -9.33 -10.60 6.85
N VAL A 81 -8.83 -11.79 6.49
CA VAL A 81 -9.58 -13.04 6.57
C VAL A 81 -9.97 -13.35 8.02
N SER A 82 -9.08 -13.05 8.98
CA SER A 82 -9.30 -13.32 10.41
C SER A 82 -10.47 -12.56 11.01
N THR A 83 -10.76 -11.35 10.53
CA THR A 83 -11.86 -10.52 11.04
C THR A 83 -13.06 -10.53 10.11
N GLY A 84 -12.85 -10.78 8.82
CA GLY A 84 -13.88 -10.66 7.79
C GLY A 84 -14.41 -9.24 7.61
N MET A 85 -13.76 -8.20 8.16
CA MET A 85 -14.24 -6.81 8.15
C MET A 85 -13.27 -5.87 7.43
N ALA A 86 -13.77 -4.94 6.61
CA ALA A 86 -12.94 -3.90 6.02
C ALA A 86 -12.19 -3.09 7.10
N SER A 87 -10.87 -3.03 6.99
CA SER A 87 -9.97 -2.48 8.03
C SER A 87 -8.97 -1.46 7.50
N GLY A 88 -9.12 -1.03 6.25
CA GLY A 88 -8.22 -0.08 5.62
C GLY A 88 -8.42 0.00 4.11
N TRP A 89 -7.58 0.79 3.46
CA TRP A 89 -7.46 0.81 2.00
C TRP A 89 -6.02 1.09 1.57
N LEU A 90 -5.73 0.75 0.32
CA LEU A 90 -4.53 1.16 -0.40
C LEU A 90 -4.87 1.37 -1.88
N SER A 91 -3.95 1.98 -2.63
CA SER A 91 -4.15 2.26 -4.05
C SER A 91 -2.91 1.98 -4.88
N LEU A 92 -3.15 1.71 -6.16
CA LEU A 92 -2.17 1.91 -7.22
C LEU A 92 -2.48 3.25 -7.87
N MET A 93 -1.49 4.14 -7.91
CA MET A 93 -1.64 5.54 -8.37
C MET A 93 -0.37 6.01 -9.09
N ASN A 94 -0.39 7.23 -9.63
CA ASN A 94 0.72 7.78 -10.43
C ASN A 94 1.17 6.77 -11.50
N ILE A 95 0.20 6.28 -12.27
CA ILE A 95 0.36 5.18 -13.21
C ILE A 95 0.98 5.74 -14.49
N GLU A 96 2.18 5.28 -14.82
CA GLU A 96 2.93 5.71 -16.00
C GLU A 96 3.20 4.52 -16.93
N PRO A 97 2.20 4.07 -17.73
CA PRO A 97 2.34 2.96 -18.68
C PRO A 97 3.58 3.05 -19.58
N GLN A 98 3.84 4.24 -20.11
CA GLN A 98 4.93 4.52 -21.05
C GLN A 98 6.31 4.36 -20.41
N ASN A 99 6.42 4.64 -19.10
CA ASN A 99 7.66 4.52 -18.34
C ASN A 99 7.74 3.19 -17.56
N ALA A 100 6.66 2.40 -17.60
CA ALA A 100 6.45 1.21 -16.79
C ALA A 100 6.72 1.47 -15.29
N ALA A 101 6.27 2.63 -14.80
CA ALA A 101 6.35 3.02 -13.39
C ALA A 101 4.97 3.17 -12.75
N ILE A 102 4.82 2.73 -11.49
CA ILE A 102 3.55 2.79 -10.76
C ILE A 102 3.79 2.91 -9.25
N GLU A 103 2.94 3.66 -8.56
CA GLU A 103 3.06 3.88 -7.12
C GLU A 103 2.06 3.05 -6.32
N LEU A 104 2.55 2.36 -5.29
CA LEU A 104 1.72 1.87 -4.20
C LEU A 104 1.56 3.00 -3.19
N GLY A 105 0.36 3.55 -3.09
CA GLY A 105 0.12 4.79 -2.36
C GLY A 105 -1.26 4.89 -1.74
N SER A 106 -1.57 6.07 -1.18
CA SER A 106 -2.82 6.36 -0.46
C SER A 106 -3.20 5.27 0.56
N ILE A 107 -2.19 4.72 1.24
CA ILE A 107 -2.34 3.63 2.19
C ILE A 107 -2.88 4.19 3.50
N TRP A 108 -4.02 3.67 3.95
CA TRP A 108 -4.51 3.87 5.30
C TRP A 108 -4.84 2.52 5.93
N PHE A 109 -4.20 2.23 7.06
CA PHE A 109 -4.51 1.09 7.90
C PHE A 109 -5.14 1.59 9.20
N SER A 110 -6.33 1.06 9.52
CA SER A 110 -6.89 1.24 10.86
C SER A 110 -5.92 0.72 11.93
N PRO A 111 -5.99 1.20 13.18
CA PRO A 111 -5.11 0.74 14.25
C PRO A 111 -5.08 -0.79 14.41
N ARG A 112 -6.22 -1.46 14.21
CA ARG A 112 -6.35 -2.93 14.30
C ARG A 112 -5.67 -3.70 13.15
N LEU A 113 -5.43 -3.04 12.01
CA LEU A 113 -4.76 -3.64 10.86
C LEU A 113 -3.24 -3.45 10.91
N GLN A 114 -2.76 -2.40 11.57
CA GLN A 114 -1.34 -2.07 11.61
C GLN A 114 -0.50 -3.20 12.22
N ARG A 115 0.68 -3.44 11.65
CA ARG A 115 1.64 -4.46 12.09
C ARG A 115 1.11 -5.90 12.08
N THR A 116 0.05 -6.18 11.33
CA THR A 116 -0.47 -7.54 11.12
C THR A 116 0.13 -8.21 9.87
N ARG A 117 0.03 -9.54 9.79
CA ARG A 117 0.35 -10.31 8.58
C ARG A 117 -0.49 -9.89 7.38
N ALA A 118 -1.79 -9.66 7.59
CA ALA A 118 -2.73 -9.19 6.58
C ALA A 118 -2.32 -7.84 5.97
N ALA A 119 -1.77 -6.91 6.76
CA ALA A 119 -1.29 -5.62 6.25
C ALA A 119 -0.10 -5.77 5.30
N THR A 120 0.88 -6.63 5.65
CA THR A 120 2.01 -6.93 4.76
C THR A 120 1.54 -7.62 3.49
N GLU A 121 0.66 -8.61 3.61
CA GLU A 121 0.13 -9.34 2.45
C GLU A 121 -0.69 -8.44 1.53
N ALA A 122 -1.45 -7.48 2.07
CA ALA A 122 -2.22 -6.51 1.28
C ALA A 122 -1.31 -5.68 0.36
N MET A 123 -0.19 -5.18 0.88
CA MET A 123 0.80 -4.46 0.08
C MET A 123 1.47 -5.38 -0.94
N PHE A 124 1.84 -6.59 -0.51
CA PHE A 124 2.47 -7.59 -1.38
C PHE A 124 1.62 -7.95 -2.59
N LEU A 125 0.32 -8.19 -2.41
CA LEU A 125 -0.59 -8.58 -3.50
C LEU A 125 -0.61 -7.52 -4.62
N LEU A 126 -0.68 -6.23 -4.29
CA LEU A 126 -0.67 -5.18 -5.32
C LEU A 126 0.72 -4.94 -5.92
N LEU A 127 1.80 -5.08 -5.13
CA LEU A 127 3.16 -4.99 -5.67
C LEU A 127 3.44 -6.13 -6.65
N ARG A 128 3.05 -7.36 -6.30
CA ARG A 128 3.18 -8.53 -7.17
C ARG A 128 2.35 -8.35 -8.44
N HIS A 129 1.10 -7.91 -8.32
CA HIS A 129 0.27 -7.63 -9.48
C HIS A 129 0.92 -6.60 -10.42
N ALA A 130 1.41 -5.49 -9.88
CA ALA A 130 2.09 -4.47 -10.65
C ALA A 130 3.37 -4.99 -11.35
N ALA A 131 4.21 -5.73 -10.63
CA ALA A 131 5.49 -6.22 -11.16
C ALA A 131 5.35 -7.39 -12.14
N GLU A 132 4.52 -8.38 -11.82
CA GLU A 132 4.46 -9.65 -12.54
C GLU A 132 3.34 -9.67 -13.58
N ASP A 133 2.12 -9.35 -13.18
CA ASP A 133 0.96 -9.44 -14.09
C ASP A 133 0.94 -8.29 -15.09
N LEU A 134 1.29 -7.08 -14.64
CA LEU A 134 1.28 -5.87 -15.46
C LEU A 134 2.67 -5.53 -16.05
N GLY A 135 3.74 -6.13 -15.52
CA GLY A 135 5.11 -5.94 -16.01
C GLY A 135 5.73 -4.57 -15.70
N TYR A 136 5.27 -3.85 -14.68
CA TYR A 136 5.87 -2.58 -14.29
C TYR A 136 7.28 -2.79 -13.75
N ARG A 137 8.24 -2.08 -14.34
CA ARG A 137 9.67 -2.19 -14.02
C ARG A 137 10.11 -1.34 -12.83
N ARG A 138 9.26 -0.44 -12.38
CA ARG A 138 9.53 0.47 -11.26
C ARG A 138 8.29 0.59 -10.37
N LEU A 139 8.40 0.05 -9.16
CA LEU A 139 7.40 0.21 -8.11
C LEU A 139 7.83 1.37 -7.22
N VAL A 140 6.94 2.32 -6.97
CA VAL A 140 7.25 3.56 -6.25
C VAL A 140 6.53 3.59 -4.90
N TRP A 141 7.21 4.14 -3.90
CA TRP A 141 6.63 4.50 -2.61
C TRP A 141 7.00 5.94 -2.27
N LYS A 142 6.02 6.74 -1.84
CA LYS A 142 6.21 8.12 -1.40
C LYS A 142 5.58 8.33 -0.03
N CYS A 143 6.24 9.06 0.85
CA CYS A 143 5.65 9.48 2.11
C CYS A 143 6.11 10.86 2.55
N ASP A 144 5.39 11.48 3.49
CA ASP A 144 5.92 12.64 4.23
C ASP A 144 7.24 12.21 4.91
N ASN A 145 8.27 13.04 4.81
CA ASN A 145 9.58 12.73 5.40
C ASN A 145 9.54 12.54 6.91
N ARG A 146 8.56 13.15 7.61
CA ARG A 146 8.33 12.99 9.05
C ARG A 146 7.62 11.68 9.41
N ASN A 147 7.10 10.96 8.42
CA ASN A 147 6.38 9.71 8.64
C ASN A 147 7.35 8.52 8.75
N GLU A 148 8.01 8.39 9.90
CA GLU A 148 8.96 7.31 10.17
C GLU A 148 8.34 5.91 10.01
N ALA A 149 7.07 5.74 10.39
CA ALA A 149 6.38 4.46 10.24
C ALA A 149 6.24 4.04 8.77
N SER A 150 5.94 4.99 7.88
CA SER A 150 5.85 4.74 6.44
C SER A 150 7.23 4.47 5.81
N LYS A 151 8.27 5.23 6.19
CA LYS A 151 9.65 4.96 5.76
C LYS A 151 10.12 3.57 6.19
N ALA A 152 9.86 3.20 7.44
CA ALA A 152 10.18 1.87 7.97
C ALA A 152 9.42 0.77 7.23
N ALA A 153 8.16 0.98 6.85
CA ALA A 153 7.39 0.02 6.05
C ALA A 153 8.00 -0.16 4.64
N ALA A 154 8.33 0.92 3.95
CA ALA A 154 8.97 0.88 2.63
C ALA A 154 10.30 0.11 2.69
N LEU A 155 11.20 0.51 3.61
CA LEU A 155 12.49 -0.16 3.80
C LEU A 155 12.31 -1.63 4.16
N ARG A 156 11.36 -1.98 5.03
CA ARG A 156 11.09 -3.36 5.44
C ARG A 156 10.62 -4.22 4.26
N LEU A 157 9.80 -3.68 3.36
CA LEU A 157 9.31 -4.37 2.15
C LEU A 157 10.35 -4.53 1.06
N GLY A 158 11.49 -3.86 1.14
CA GLY A 158 12.53 -3.98 0.13
C GLY A 158 12.77 -2.77 -0.74
N PHE A 159 12.06 -1.66 -0.49
CA PHE A 159 12.27 -0.44 -1.23
C PHE A 159 13.61 0.21 -0.88
N THR A 160 14.28 0.73 -1.89
CA THR A 160 15.53 1.50 -1.81
C THR A 160 15.19 2.99 -1.74
N TYR A 161 15.80 3.73 -0.79
CA TYR A 161 15.64 5.18 -0.70
C TYR A 161 16.40 5.90 -1.82
N GLU A 162 15.77 6.87 -2.45
CA GLU A 162 16.34 7.57 -3.62
C GLU A 162 16.52 9.07 -3.41
N GLY A 163 15.82 9.67 -2.45
CA GLY A 163 15.99 11.09 -2.17
C GLY A 163 14.83 11.78 -1.47
N LEU A 164 15.05 13.06 -1.19
CA LEU A 164 14.12 13.94 -0.50
C LEU A 164 13.74 15.11 -1.41
N LEU A 165 12.46 15.20 -1.75
CA LEU A 165 11.89 16.36 -2.42
C LEU A 165 11.52 17.40 -1.35
N ARG A 166 12.35 18.44 -1.19
CA ARG A 166 12.12 19.54 -0.24
C ARG A 166 10.98 20.45 -0.74
N ALA A 167 10.11 20.86 0.17
CA ALA A 167 8.94 21.70 -0.12
C ALA A 167 8.07 21.16 -1.27
N HIS A 168 7.97 19.84 -1.39
CA HIS A 168 7.28 19.19 -2.50
C HIS A 168 5.78 19.51 -2.53
N MET A 169 5.13 19.57 -1.36
CA MET A 169 3.68 19.80 -1.29
C MET A 169 3.31 20.66 -0.08
N VAL A 170 2.10 21.23 -0.12
CA VAL A 170 1.37 21.71 1.07
C VAL A 170 0.26 20.73 1.37
N VAL A 171 0.26 20.15 2.57
CA VAL A 171 -0.72 19.17 3.03
C VAL A 171 -1.27 19.62 4.37
N LYS A 172 -2.60 19.76 4.48
CA LYS A 172 -3.27 20.23 5.71
C LYS A 172 -2.64 21.54 6.25
N SER A 173 -2.42 22.48 5.34
CA SER A 173 -1.77 23.79 5.61
C SER A 173 -0.35 23.71 6.16
N GLN A 174 0.34 22.57 6.03
CA GLN A 174 1.74 22.40 6.43
C GLN A 174 2.61 22.05 5.23
N ARG A 175 3.88 22.49 5.28
CA ARG A 175 4.90 22.04 4.31
C ARG A 175 5.13 20.54 4.45
N ARG A 176 5.17 19.84 3.32
CA ARG A 176 5.57 18.44 3.22
C ARG A 176 6.83 18.33 2.37
N ASP A 177 7.89 17.83 3.00
CA ASP A 177 9.03 17.26 2.29
C ASP A 177 8.70 15.79 2.00
N THR A 178 9.00 15.28 0.81
CA THR A 178 8.61 13.92 0.39
C THR A 178 9.83 13.02 0.25
N ALA A 179 9.87 11.96 1.04
CA ALA A 179 10.85 10.89 0.89
C ALA A 179 10.39 9.93 -0.22
N MET A 180 11.30 9.62 -1.13
CA MET A 180 11.08 8.80 -2.33
C MET A 180 11.81 7.47 -2.19
N PHE A 181 11.11 6.38 -2.53
CA PHE A 181 11.68 5.04 -2.56
C PHE A 181 11.20 4.26 -3.78
N SER A 182 11.97 3.27 -4.21
CA SER A 182 11.56 2.37 -5.30
C SER A 182 11.99 0.91 -5.10
N ILE A 183 11.34 0.01 -5.84
CA ILE A 183 11.84 -1.34 -6.16
C ILE A 183 11.91 -1.41 -7.69
N LEU A 184 13.05 -1.86 -8.21
CA LEU A 184 13.27 -2.10 -9.64
C LEU A 184 12.95 -3.54 -10.05
N ALA A 185 12.72 -3.76 -11.34
CA ALA A 185 12.35 -5.05 -11.91
C ALA A 185 13.32 -6.19 -11.55
N ASP A 186 14.62 -5.90 -11.58
CA ASP A 186 15.71 -6.83 -11.27
C ASP A 186 15.85 -7.10 -9.75
N GLU A 187 15.40 -6.17 -8.91
CA GLU A 187 15.33 -6.36 -7.46
C GLU A 187 14.10 -7.18 -7.04
N TRP A 188 13.00 -7.10 -7.81
CA TRP A 188 11.71 -7.68 -7.43
C TRP A 188 11.74 -9.16 -7.08
N PRO A 189 12.37 -10.08 -7.86
CA PRO A 189 12.37 -11.50 -7.54
C PRO A 189 12.88 -11.80 -6.12
N ALA A 190 13.98 -11.18 -5.71
CA ALA A 190 14.54 -11.34 -4.38
C ALA A 190 13.62 -10.74 -3.28
N ARG A 191 12.94 -9.61 -3.56
CA ARG A 191 11.99 -9.01 -2.61
C ARG A 191 10.75 -9.88 -2.44
N ARG A 192 10.20 -10.39 -3.55
CA ARG A 192 9.07 -11.31 -3.57
C ARG A 192 9.36 -12.55 -2.75
N ASP A 193 10.49 -13.20 -2.99
CA ASP A 193 10.84 -14.47 -2.33
C ASP A 193 11.02 -14.26 -0.82
N ALA A 194 11.65 -13.15 -0.40
CA ALA A 194 11.75 -12.79 1.01
C ALA A 194 10.38 -12.51 1.66
N ILE A 195 9.48 -11.82 0.96
CA ILE A 195 8.12 -11.55 1.45
C ILE A 195 7.31 -12.85 1.54
N LEU A 196 7.39 -13.74 0.55
CA LEU A 196 6.74 -15.04 0.56
C LEU A 196 7.26 -15.92 1.70
N ALA A 197 8.57 -15.97 1.92
CA ALA A 197 9.17 -16.69 3.04
C ALA A 197 8.70 -16.14 4.39
N TRP A 198 8.65 -14.80 4.53
CA TRP A 198 8.12 -14.19 5.74
C TRP A 198 6.63 -14.47 5.94
N LEU A 199 5.85 -14.48 4.84
CA LEU A 199 4.43 -14.83 4.80
C LEU A 199 4.17 -16.34 4.90
N SER A 200 5.19 -17.20 5.00
CA SER A 200 4.99 -18.64 5.17
C SER A 200 4.33 -18.91 6.54
N PRO A 201 3.37 -19.85 6.64
CA PRO A 201 2.86 -20.29 7.94
C PRO A 201 3.96 -20.72 8.91
N GLU A 202 5.05 -21.29 8.40
CA GLU A 202 6.20 -21.76 9.20
C GLU A 202 6.95 -20.63 9.92
N ASN A 203 6.78 -19.38 9.47
CA ASN A 203 7.42 -18.22 10.09
C ASN A 203 6.56 -17.58 11.20
N PHE A 204 5.45 -18.20 11.62
CA PHE A 204 4.60 -17.68 12.69
C PHE A 204 4.39 -18.72 13.79
N ASP A 205 4.49 -18.27 15.04
CA ASP A 205 4.18 -19.11 16.19
C ASP A 205 2.67 -19.30 16.38
N ALA A 206 2.29 -20.11 17.37
CA ALA A 206 0.88 -20.38 17.70
C ALA A 206 0.11 -19.12 18.12
N GLY A 207 0.79 -18.05 18.56
CA GLY A 207 0.22 -16.75 18.90
C GLY A 207 0.07 -15.81 17.71
N GLY A 208 0.50 -16.22 16.51
CA GLY A 208 0.47 -15.40 15.29
C GLY A 208 1.59 -14.35 15.23
N THR A 209 2.62 -14.47 16.07
CA THR A 209 3.80 -13.59 16.03
C THR A 209 4.83 -14.15 15.06
N ALA A 210 5.45 -13.28 14.27
CA ALA A 210 6.49 -13.69 13.33
C ALA A 210 7.75 -14.14 14.08
N ILE A 211 8.21 -15.37 13.82
CA ILE A 211 9.43 -15.96 14.40
C ILE A 211 10.66 -15.22 13.90
N ARG A 212 10.73 -14.94 12.59
CA ARG A 212 11.77 -14.10 11.98
C ARG A 212 11.16 -12.84 11.38
N SER A 213 11.92 -11.75 11.46
CA SER A 213 11.55 -10.49 10.81
C SER A 213 11.69 -10.58 9.30
N LEU A 214 10.87 -9.82 8.55
CA LEU A 214 10.96 -9.76 7.08
C LEU A 214 12.36 -9.30 6.62
N ALA A 215 12.97 -8.36 7.35
CA ALA A 215 14.32 -7.90 7.05
C ALA A 215 15.35 -9.04 7.07
N SER A 216 15.20 -10.03 7.97
CA SER A 216 16.13 -11.17 8.06
C SER A 216 16.07 -12.16 6.89
N PHE A 217 15.05 -12.07 6.03
CA PHE A 217 14.92 -12.90 4.83
C PHE A 217 15.54 -12.24 3.58
N ARG A 218 16.00 -10.98 3.69
CA ARG A 218 16.48 -10.21 2.55
C ARG A 218 17.99 -10.26 2.33
N GLY A 219 18.73 -10.95 3.20
CA GLY A 219 20.21 -10.95 3.22
C GLY A 219 20.76 -9.75 3.99
#